data_AF-A0A2A9NEE9-F1
#
_entry.id   AF-A0A2A9NEE9-F1
#
_cell.length_a   1.000
_cell.length_b   1.000
_cell.length_c   1.000
_cell.angle_alpha   90.00
_cell.angle_beta   90.00
_cell.angle_gamma   90.00
#
_symmetry.space_group_name_H-M   'P 1'
#
loop_
_entity.id
_entity.type
_entity.pdbx_description
1 polymer ?
#
loop_
_entity_poly.entity_id
_entity_poly.type
_entity_poly.pdbx_seq_one_letter_code
_entity_poly.pdbx_strand_id
1 'polypeptide(L)'
;MALRTGRYFIHNGTDLVGRNLREERFLRPKAICNKTNDAEPQWDIEVLRNGRYRMYAKGVPVGIQDGRVVALVLDIKEAEEWRIVQVPGPDRFR
;
A
#
# COMPACT_ATOMS: atom_id res chain seq x y z
N MET A 1 13.35 13.88 -5.64
CA MET A 1 13.57 13.39 -4.26
C MET A 1 12.90 12.04 -4.08
N ALA A 2 13.58 11.09 -3.43
CA ALA A 2 13.03 9.78 -3.12
C ALA A 2 12.03 9.87 -1.96
N LEU A 3 10.99 9.04 -1.97
CA LEU A 3 10.05 8.93 -0.85
C LEU A 3 10.79 8.37 0.38
N ARG A 4 10.50 8.89 1.56
CA ARG A 4 11.14 8.47 2.83
C ARG A 4 10.31 7.40 3.53
N THR A 5 10.93 6.68 4.47
CA THR A 5 10.19 5.85 5.41
C THR A 5 9.27 6.73 6.25
N GLY A 6 8.02 6.32 6.42
CA GLY A 6 7.05 7.09 7.19
C GLY A 6 5.62 6.66 6.95
N ARG A 7 4.70 7.45 7.48
CA ARG A 7 3.26 7.22 7.35
C ARG A 7 2.64 8.21 6.36
N TYR A 8 1.81 7.70 5.48
CA TYR A 8 1.27 8.44 4.34
C TYR A 8 -0.22 8.17 4.13
N PHE A 9 -0.89 9.12 3.49
CA PHE A 9 -2.14 8.88 2.78
C PHE A 9 -1.82 8.77 1.30
N ILE A 10 -2.34 7.72 0.65
CA ILE A 10 -2.14 7.50 -0.78
C ILE A 10 -3.43 7.85 -1.50
N HIS A 11 -3.32 8.71 -2.51
CA HIS A 11 -4.44 9.13 -3.34
C HIS A 11 -4.25 8.66 -4.79
N ASN A 12 -5.34 8.23 -5.41
CA ASN A 12 -5.44 8.15 -6.86
C ASN A 12 -6.47 9.19 -7.33
N GLY A 13 -5.97 10.29 -7.91
CA GLY A 13 -6.82 11.47 -8.13
C GLY A 13 -7.32 12.02 -6.80
N THR A 14 -8.64 12.07 -6.63
CA THR A 14 -9.29 12.50 -5.38
C THR A 14 -9.61 11.35 -4.43
N ASP A 15 -9.53 10.10 -4.89
CA ASP A 15 -9.93 8.94 -4.12
C ASP A 15 -8.78 8.47 -3.22
N LEU A 16 -9.11 8.15 -1.97
CA LEU A 16 -8.17 7.51 -1.05
C LEU A 16 -8.02 6.03 -1.40
N VAL A 17 -6.76 5.59 -1.43
CA VAL A 17 -6.38 4.20 -1.69
C VAL A 17 -6.09 3.50 -0.37
N GLY A 18 -6.61 2.29 -0.18
CA GLY A 18 -6.37 1.53 1.05
C GLY A 18 -7.29 0.34 1.21
N ARG A 19 -7.30 -0.23 2.42
CA ARG A 19 -8.25 -1.26 2.83
C ARG A 19 -9.54 -0.62 3.33
N ASN A 20 -10.67 -1.31 3.17
CA ASN A 20 -11.95 -0.86 3.72
C ASN A 20 -11.93 -0.87 5.26
N LEU A 21 -12.80 -0.05 5.87
CA LEU A 21 -12.94 0.07 7.31
C LEU A 21 -13.37 -1.25 7.95
N ARG A 22 -14.32 -1.94 7.31
CA ARG A 22 -14.83 -3.25 7.72
C ARG A 22 -14.59 -4.25 6.61
N GLU A 23 -14.01 -5.37 6.99
CA GLU A 23 -13.70 -6.48 6.09
C GLU A 23 -14.15 -7.79 6.73
N GLU A 24 -14.35 -8.81 5.91
CA GLU A 24 -14.64 -10.15 6.39
C GLU A 24 -13.50 -10.67 7.28
N ARG A 25 -13.81 -11.47 8.30
CA ARG A 25 -12.82 -11.97 9.28
C ARG A 25 -12.00 -13.18 8.82
N PHE A 26 -12.01 -13.49 7.53
CA PHE A 26 -11.19 -14.58 6.97
C PHE A 26 -9.73 -14.16 6.83
N LEU A 27 -8.81 -15.12 6.92
CA LEU A 27 -7.37 -14.88 6.76
C LEU A 27 -6.92 -14.84 5.29
N ARG A 28 -7.87 -14.75 4.35
CA ARG A 28 -7.58 -14.52 2.94
C ARG A 28 -7.00 -13.11 2.74
N PRO A 29 -6.14 -12.91 1.72
CA PRO A 29 -5.65 -11.59 1.38
C PRO A 29 -6.77 -10.57 1.23
N LYS A 30 -6.50 -9.34 1.67
CA LYS A 30 -7.49 -8.25 1.66
C LYS A 30 -7.25 -7.36 0.47
N ALA A 31 -8.32 -7.02 -0.24
CA ALA A 31 -8.21 -6.14 -1.40
C ALA A 31 -7.71 -4.75 -0.99
N ILE A 32 -6.79 -4.19 -1.77
CA ILE A 32 -6.51 -2.75 -1.75
C ILE A 32 -7.50 -2.09 -2.72
N CYS A 33 -8.37 -1.24 -2.18
CA CYS A 33 -9.38 -0.52 -2.92
C CYS A 33 -8.81 0.81 -3.41
N ASN A 34 -9.07 1.14 -4.68
CA ASN A 34 -8.71 2.45 -5.26
C ASN A 34 -9.61 3.60 -4.76
N LYS A 35 -10.70 3.24 -4.06
CA LYS A 35 -11.62 4.14 -3.36
C LYS A 35 -12.12 3.43 -2.11
N THR A 36 -11.36 3.52 -1.03
CA THR A 36 -11.74 2.90 0.24
C THR A 36 -12.86 3.67 0.95
N ASN A 37 -13.65 2.95 1.75
CA ASN A 37 -14.61 3.56 2.69
C ASN A 37 -14.01 3.87 4.07
N ASP A 38 -12.72 3.60 4.26
CA ASP A 38 -11.97 4.07 5.42
C ASP A 38 -11.66 5.56 5.25
N ALA A 39 -12.06 6.37 6.21
CA ALA A 39 -11.82 7.82 6.18
C ALA A 39 -10.35 8.17 6.45
N GLU A 40 -9.59 7.27 7.10
CA GLU A 40 -8.20 7.49 7.46
C GLU A 40 -7.32 6.28 7.07
N PRO A 41 -7.22 5.92 5.77
CA PRO A 41 -6.47 4.76 5.32
C PRO A 41 -4.98 5.04 5.30
N GLN A 42 -4.36 4.98 6.48
CA GLN A 42 -2.94 5.20 6.66
C GLN A 42 -2.12 4.03 6.10
N TRP A 43 -1.05 4.39 5.39
CA TRP A 43 -0.04 3.49 4.89
C TRP A 43 1.27 3.71 5.61
N ASP A 44 1.91 2.64 6.04
CA ASP A 44 3.31 2.69 6.44
C ASP A 44 4.17 2.31 5.22
N ILE A 45 5.15 3.15 4.92
CA ILE A 45 6.09 2.96 3.81
C ILE A 45 7.48 2.78 4.42
N GLU A 46 8.17 1.73 4.04
CA GLU A 46 9.52 1.40 4.50
C GLU A 46 10.48 1.38 3.31
N VAL A 47 11.55 2.18 3.38
CA VAL A 47 12.66 2.11 2.43
C VAL A 47 13.59 0.97 2.82
N LEU A 48 13.82 0.05 1.89
CA LEU A 48 14.70 -1.11 2.05
C LEU A 48 16.14 -0.76 1.66
N ARG A 49 17.10 -1.55 2.14
CA ARG A 49 18.54 -1.34 1.90
C ARG A 49 18.93 -1.34 0.41
N ASN A 50 18.14 -2.01 -0.43
CA ASN A 50 18.34 -2.09 -1.88
C ASN A 50 17.67 -0.92 -2.65
N GLY A 51 17.12 0.09 -1.95
CA GLY A 51 16.44 1.23 -2.57
C GLY A 51 15.03 0.93 -3.07
N ARG A 52 14.50 -0.27 -2.80
CA ARG A 52 13.08 -0.59 -3.00
C ARG A 52 12.27 -0.29 -1.74
N TYR A 53 10.96 -0.47 -1.84
CA TYR A 53 10.01 -0.09 -0.82
C TYR A 53 9.17 -1.29 -0.40
N ARG A 54 8.89 -1.40 0.90
CA ARG A 54 7.80 -2.24 1.39
C ARG A 54 6.66 -1.33 1.84
N MET A 55 5.44 -1.70 1.48
CA MET A 55 4.24 -0.93 1.76
C MET A 55 3.30 -1.75 2.63
N TYR A 56 2.70 -1.10 3.63
CA TYR A 56 1.82 -1.76 4.58
C TYR A 56 0.48 -1.02 4.67
N ALA A 57 -0.61 -1.77 4.55
CA ALA A 57 -1.96 -1.25 4.72
C ALA A 57 -2.58 -1.85 6.00
N LYS A 58 -2.84 -0.98 6.99
CA LYS A 58 -3.26 -1.40 8.35
C LYS A 58 -2.28 -2.40 8.98
N GLY A 59 -0.98 -2.11 8.89
CA GLY A 59 0.10 -2.92 9.48
C GLY A 59 0.42 -4.25 8.77
N VAL A 60 -0.24 -4.54 7.64
CA VAL A 60 -0.04 -5.79 6.88
C VAL A 60 0.65 -5.47 5.56
N PRO A 61 1.71 -6.20 5.15
CA PRO A 61 2.42 -5.91 3.92
C PRO A 61 1.55 -6.23 2.69
N VAL A 62 1.81 -5.52 1.59
CA VAL A 62 1.08 -5.74 0.33
C VAL A 62 1.93 -6.45 -0.72
N GLY A 63 1.26 -7.22 -1.57
CA GLY A 63 1.83 -7.88 -2.73
C GLY A 63 0.85 -7.92 -3.90
N ILE A 64 1.18 -8.71 -4.91
CA ILE A 64 0.34 -8.92 -6.09
C ILE A 64 -0.23 -10.33 -6.07
N GLN A 65 -1.55 -10.45 -6.21
CA GLN A 65 -2.23 -11.72 -6.43
C GLN A 65 -3.24 -11.55 -7.56
N ASP A 66 -3.21 -12.44 -8.55
CA ASP A 66 -4.09 -12.41 -9.73
C ASP A 66 -4.09 -11.05 -10.45
N GLY A 67 -2.92 -10.41 -10.52
CA GLY A 67 -2.73 -9.09 -11.13
C GLY A 67 -3.30 -7.91 -10.32
N ARG A 68 -3.68 -8.13 -9.06
CA ARG A 68 -4.25 -7.11 -8.17
C ARG A 68 -3.39 -6.90 -6.94
N VAL A 69 -3.37 -5.67 -6.43
CA VAL A 69 -2.70 -5.34 -5.17
C VAL A 69 -3.56 -5.80 -4.00
N VAL A 70 -2.97 -6.59 -3.10
CA VAL A 70 -3.65 -7.14 -1.92
C VAL A 70 -2.76 -7.04 -0.68
N ALA A 71 -3.37 -6.88 0.50
CA ALA A 71 -2.69 -7.04 1.77
C ALA A 71 -2.64 -8.52 2.18
N LEU A 72 -1.45 -9.05 2.40
CA LEU A 72 -1.16 -10.46 2.64
C LEU A 72 -1.24 -10.78 4.13
N VAL A 73 -2.34 -11.36 4.59
CA VAL A 73 -2.57 -11.61 6.03
C VAL A 73 -1.74 -12.78 6.58
N LEU A 74 -1.50 -13.82 5.77
CA LEU A 74 -0.73 -15.01 6.18
C LEU A 74 0.58 -15.15 5.41
N ASP A 75 0.52 -15.04 4.08
CA ASP A 75 1.68 -15.27 3.20
C ASP A 75 2.58 -14.03 3.09
N ILE A 76 2.93 -13.41 4.23
CA ILE A 76 3.70 -12.16 4.29
C ILE A 76 5.08 -12.25 3.62
N LYS A 77 5.62 -13.46 3.47
CA LYS A 77 6.89 -13.72 2.77
C LYS A 77 6.80 -13.44 1.26
N GLU A 78 5.59 -13.46 0.70
CA GLU A 78 5.30 -13.14 -0.71
C GLU A 78 5.04 -11.63 -0.90
N ALA A 79 5.32 -10.81 0.12
CA ALA A 79 5.19 -9.36 0.02
C ALA A 79 6.15 -8.78 -1.02
N GLU A 80 5.58 -7.97 -1.91
CA GLU A 80 6.31 -7.41 -3.04
C GLU A 80 7.26 -6.29 -2.57
N GLU A 81 8.39 -6.15 -3.27
CA GLU A 81 9.28 -5.00 -3.13
C GLU A 81 9.02 -4.00 -4.26
N TRP A 82 8.45 -2.87 -3.91
CA TRP A 82 7.98 -1.88 -4.87
C TRP A 82 9.10 -0.95 -5.31
N ARG A 83 9.04 -0.55 -6.58
CA ARG A 83 9.80 0.61 -7.06
C ARG A 83 8.85 1.80 -7.08
N ILE A 84 9.12 2.80 -6.23
CA ILE A 84 8.34 4.04 -6.18
C ILE A 84 9.17 5.16 -6.80
N VAL A 85 8.69 5.73 -7.90
CA VAL A 85 9.44 6.75 -8.66
C VAL A 85 8.69 8.07 -8.62
N GLN A 86 9.35 9.13 -8.16
CA GLN A 86 8.77 10.48 -8.22
C GLN A 86 8.54 10.88 -9.67
N VAL A 87 7.36 11.44 -9.95
CA VAL A 87 7.01 12.02 -11.25
C VAL A 87 6.81 13.54 -11.11
N PRO A 88 6.73 14.30 -12.21
CA PRO A 88 6.53 15.75 -12.13
C PRO A 88 5.32 16.15 -11.27
N GLY A 89 5.57 17.04 -10.31
CA GLY A 89 4.59 17.55 -9.34
C GLY A 89 5.01 17.28 -7.88
N PRO A 90 4.45 18.04 -6.94
CA PRO A 90 4.66 17.78 -5.52
C PRO A 90 3.97 16.47 -5.13
N ASP A 91 4.66 15.62 -4.37
CA ASP A 91 4.12 14.39 -3.77
C ASP A 91 3.43 13.42 -4.75
N ARG A 92 3.87 13.41 -6.02
CA ARG A 92 3.38 12.48 -7.05
C ARG A 92 4.38 11.38 -7.34
N PHE A 93 3.90 10.14 -7.35
CA PHE A 93 4.70 8.95 -7.57
C PHE A 93 4.00 7.98 -8.52
N ARG A 94 4.77 7.08 -9.13
CA ARG A 94 4.29 5.90 -9.87
C ARG A 94 5.05 4.65 -9.46
#